data_AF-A0A7W9JDL6-F1
#
_entry.id   AF-A0A7W9JDL6-F1
#
_cell.length_a   1.000
_cell.length_b   1.000
_cell.length_c   1.000
_cell.angle_alpha   90.00
_cell.angle_beta   90.00
_cell.angle_gamma   90.00
#
_symmetry.space_group_name_H-M   'P 1'
#
loop_
_entity.id
_entity.type
_entity.pdbx_description
1 polymer ?
#
loop_
_entity_poly.entity_id
_entity_poly.type
_entity_poly.pdbx_seq_one_letter_code
_entity_poly.pdbx_strand_id
1 'polypeptide(L)' 'MTGFEPDTELVSRLPLPSHVVVQVDGVWYRGWLIGREHEDEGWTGTVQYEGDDGVERTERLPADRIALPESDRPKEQAS' A
#
# COMPACT_ATOMS: atom_id res chain seq x y z
N MET A 1 -10.20 12.30 13.38
CA MET A 1 -9.68 11.02 12.85
C MET A 1 -9.93 11.05 11.35
N THR A 2 -8.93 11.44 10.55
CA THR A 2 -9.03 11.44 9.09
C THR A 2 -8.70 10.03 8.62
N GLY A 3 -9.74 9.26 8.31
CA GLY A 3 -9.62 7.87 7.88
C GLY A 3 -9.08 7.81 6.45
N PHE A 4 -8.12 6.91 6.22
CA PHE A 4 -7.78 6.45 4.88
C PHE A 4 -8.98 5.65 4.39
N GLU A 5 -9.72 6.14 3.40
CA GLU A 5 -10.74 5.35 2.71
C GLU A 5 -10.01 4.44 1.71
N PRO A 6 -10.09 3.11 1.86
CA PRO A 6 -9.48 2.20 0.91
C PRO A 6 -10.12 2.37 -0.46
N ASP A 7 -9.35 2.83 -1.45
CA ASP A 7 -9.75 2.85 -2.85
C ASP A 7 -9.49 1.45 -3.43
N THR A 8 -10.54 0.63 -3.48
CA THR A 8 -10.48 -0.75 -4.00
C THR A 8 -10.08 -0.82 -5.48
N GLU A 9 -10.16 0.30 -6.22
CA GLU A 9 -9.71 0.36 -7.61
C GLU A 9 -8.24 0.78 -7.74
N LEU A 10 -7.60 1.26 -6.67
CA LEU A 10 -6.22 1.78 -6.71
C LEU A 10 -5.24 0.77 -7.31
N VAL A 11 -5.27 -0.46 -6.80
CA VAL A 11 -4.40 -1.57 -7.24
C VAL A 11 -4.51 -1.81 -8.75
N SER A 12 -5.71 -1.64 -9.32
CA SER A 12 -5.97 -1.84 -10.76
C SER A 12 -5.28 -0.80 -11.66
N ARG A 13 -4.95 0.38 -11.11
CA ARG A 13 -4.47 1.54 -11.89
C ARG A 13 -2.99 1.85 -11.69
N LEU A 14 -2.41 1.47 -10.57
CA LEU A 14 -1.00 1.79 -10.27
C LEU A 14 -0.04 1.13 -11.27
N PRO A 15 1.01 1.82 -11.74
CA PRO A 15 2.07 1.18 -12.51
C PRO A 15 2.82 0.16 -11.64
N LEU A 16 3.47 -0.83 -12.24
CA LEU A 16 4.29 -1.79 -11.50
C LEU A 16 5.77 -1.62 -11.87
N PRO A 17 6.68 -1.59 -10.87
CA PRO A 17 6.41 -1.48 -9.44
C PRO A 17 5.92 -0.08 -9.03
N SER A 18 5.18 0.03 -7.93
CA SER A 18 4.76 1.31 -7.32
C SER A 18 4.95 1.34 -5.82
N HIS A 19 5.30 2.50 -5.27
CA HIS A 19 5.30 2.73 -3.83
C HIS A 19 3.87 2.76 -3.28
N VAL A 20 3.65 2.02 -2.20
CA VAL A 20 2.38 1.94 -1.47
C VAL A 20 2.62 1.96 0.04
N VAL A 21 1.56 2.13 0.80
CA VAL A 21 1.51 1.72 2.20
C VAL A 21 0.52 0.56 2.34
N VAL A 22 0.85 -0.40 3.19
CA VAL A 22 0.08 -1.64 3.37
C VAL A 22 -0.32 -1.82 4.83
N GLN A 23 -1.54 -2.29 5.09
CA GLN A 23 -2.03 -2.53 6.44
C GLN A 23 -1.98 -4.01 6.83
N VAL A 24 -1.08 -4.36 7.75
CA VAL A 24 -0.93 -5.72 8.29
C VAL A 24 -1.08 -5.68 9.80
N ASP A 25 -1.97 -6.53 10.33
CA ASP A 25 -2.29 -6.58 11.77
C ASP A 25 -2.67 -5.21 12.39
N GLY A 26 -3.30 -4.35 11.58
CA GLY A 26 -3.71 -3.00 11.98
C GLY A 26 -2.61 -1.93 11.93
N VAL A 27 -1.39 -2.31 11.56
CA VAL A 27 -0.23 -1.42 11.42
C VAL A 27 0.03 -1.13 9.95
N TRP A 28 0.42 0.11 9.63
CA TRP A 28 0.75 0.54 8.27
C TRP A 28 2.26 0.48 8.02
N TYR A 29 2.67 -0.22 6.97
CA TYR A 29 4.06 -0.35 6.55
C TYR A 29 4.25 0.27 5.17
N ARG A 30 5.42 0.88 4.93
CA ARG A 30 5.81 1.30 3.59
C ARG A 30 6.26 0.08 2.79
N GLY A 31 5.84 0.01 1.54
CA GLY A 31 6.19 -1.11 0.68
C GLY A 31 6.06 -0.80 -0.80
N TRP A 32 6.14 -1.87 -1.57
CA TRP A 32 6.04 -1.85 -3.02
C TRP A 32 4.90 -2.76 -3.46
N LEU A 33 4.04 -2.25 -4.32
CA LEU A 33 3.16 -3.08 -5.14
C LEU A 33 3.98 -3.58 -6.33
N ILE A 34 4.16 -4.89 -6.41
CA ILE A 34 5.02 -5.55 -7.40
C ILE A 34 4.23 -6.46 -8.36
N GLY A 35 2.97 -6.76 -8.03
CA GLY A 35 2.06 -7.57 -8.84
C GLY A 35 0.61 -7.25 -8.53
N ARG A 36 -0.30 -7.65 -9.42
CA ARG A 36 -1.75 -7.53 -9.19
C ARG A 36 -2.52 -8.60 -9.94
N GLU A 37 -3.62 -9.04 -9.35
CA GLU A 37 -4.52 -10.05 -9.89
C GLU A 37 -5.97 -9.61 -9.61
N HIS A 38 -6.90 -9.94 -10.52
CA HIS A 38 -8.33 -9.69 -10.33
C HIS A 38 -9.03 -11.04 -10.15
N GLU A 39 -9.60 -11.24 -8.97
CA GLU A 39 -10.32 -12.45 -8.57
C GLU A 39 -11.81 -12.14 -8.37
N ASP A 40 -12.63 -13.15 -8.10
CA ASP A 40 -14.09 -12.97 -7.91
C ASP A 40 -14.44 -12.00 -6.77
N GLU A 41 -13.56 -11.89 -5.77
CA GLU A 41 -13.72 -11.03 -4.59
C GLU A 41 -13.14 -9.61 -4.79
N GLY A 42 -12.47 -9.34 -5.93
CA GLY A 42 -11.91 -8.04 -6.29
C GLY A 42 -10.42 -8.08 -6.64
N TRP A 43 -9.76 -6.92 -6.52
CA TRP A 43 -8.33 -6.80 -6.79
C TRP A 43 -7.48 -7.23 -5.60
N THR A 44 -6.49 -8.07 -5.87
CA THR A 44 -5.45 -8.48 -4.93
C THR A 44 -4.11 -7.93 -5.42
N GLY A 45 -3.34 -7.31 -4.53
CA GLY A 45 -1.99 -6.82 -4.80
C GLY A 45 -0.93 -7.74 -4.20
N THR A 46 0.10 -8.09 -4.98
CA THR A 46 1.33 -8.69 -4.45
C THR A 46 2.23 -7.55 -3.99
N VAL A 47 2.53 -7.53 -2.69
CA VAL A 47 3.30 -6.46 -2.05
C VAL A 47 4.57 -6.98 -1.41
N GLN A 48 5.59 -6.14 -1.37
CA GLN A 48 6.82 -6.36 -0.61
C GLN A 48 7.01 -5.22 0.39
N TYR A 49 7.22 -5.54 1.67
CA TYR A 49 7.38 -4.54 2.73
C TYR A 49 8.28 -5.08 3.85
N GLU A 50 8.83 -4.18 4.66
CA GLU A 50 9.59 -4.51 5.87
C GLU A 50 8.67 -4.35 7.09
N GLY A 51 8.56 -5.39 7.91
CA GLY A 51 7.80 -5.36 9.17
C GLY A 51 8.58 -4.69 10.31
N ASP A 52 7.93 -4.49 11.45
CA ASP A 52 8.58 -3.94 12.66
C ASP A 52 9.73 -4.82 13.20
N ASP A 53 9.75 -6.10 12.80
CA ASP A 53 10.83 -7.04 13.09
C ASP A 53 12.06 -6.87 12.17
N GLY A 54 12.01 -5.92 11.23
CA GLY A 54 13.04 -5.70 10.21
C GLY A 54 13.10 -6.82 9.17
N VAL A 55 12.10 -7.70 9.13
CA VAL A 55 12.04 -8.80 8.17
C VAL A 55 11.27 -8.34 6.93
N GLU A 56 11.89 -8.50 5.77
CA GLU A 56 11.21 -8.29 4.49
C GLU A 56 10.23 -9.43 4.22
N ARG A 57 9.01 -9.06 3.83
CA ARG A 57 7.90 -9.97 3.55
C ARG A 57 7.36 -9.70 2.16
N THR A 58 7.04 -10.76 1.43
CA THR A 58 6.27 -10.70 0.19
C THR A 58 4.94 -11.40 0.39
N GLU A 59 3.83 -10.67 0.27
CA GLU A 59 2.50 -11.17 0.59
C GLU A 59 1.47 -10.69 -0.42
N ARG A 60 0.33 -11.41 -0.48
CA ARG A 60 -0.84 -10.98 -1.24
C ARG A 60 -1.83 -10.34 -0.28
N LEU A 61 -2.21 -9.11 -0.56
CA LEU A 61 -3.18 -8.36 0.24
C LEU A 61 -4.34 -7.90 -0.64
N PRO A 62 -5.58 -7.92 -0.11
CA PRO A 62 -6.71 -7.38 -0.84
C PRO A 62 -6.56 -5.86 -0.97
N ALA A 63 -7.16 -5.27 -2.02
CA ALA A 63 -6.98 -3.85 -2.32
C ALA A 63 -7.37 -2.91 -1.18
N ASP A 64 -8.29 -3.31 -0.29
CA ASP A 64 -8.68 -2.51 0.88
C ASP A 64 -7.58 -2.37 1.96
N ARG A 65 -6.49 -3.14 1.83
CA ARG A 65 -5.32 -3.05 2.70
C ARG A 65 -4.16 -2.28 2.05
N ILE A 66 -4.33 -1.76 0.85
CA ILE A 66 -3.28 -1.10 0.07
C ILE A 66 -3.70 0.33 -0.24
N ALA A 67 -2.88 1.30 0.13
CA ALA A 67 -3.11 2.71 -0.15
C ALA A 67 -1.87 3.38 -0.75
N LEU A 68 -2.06 4.56 -1.34
CA LEU A 68 -0.93 5.42 -1.68
C LEU A 68 -0.31 5.97 -0.40
N PRO A 69 1.03 6.11 -0.33
CA PRO A 69 1.62 6.93 0.71
C PRO A 69 1.00 8.32 0.64
N GLU A 70 0.70 8.94 1.79
CA GLU A 70 0.35 10.36 1.81
C GLU A 70 1.40 11.09 0.99
N SER A 71 0.95 11.89 0.01
CA SER A 71 1.88 12.69 -0.78
C SER A 71 2.67 13.53 0.19
N ASP A 72 3.98 13.29 0.26
CA ASP A 72 4.94 14.15 0.94
C ASP A 72 4.90 15.49 0.20
N ARG A 73 3.86 16.29 0.44
CA ARG A 73 3.88 17.70 0.08
C ARG A 73 5.12 18.22 0.81
N PRO A 74 6.08 18.83 0.11
CA PRO A 74 7.25 19.36 0.78
C PRO A 74 6.74 20.24 1.91
N LYS A 75 7.06 19.86 3.15
CA LYS A 75 6.85 20.75 4.29
C LYS A 75 7.69 21.97 3.95
N GLU A 76 7.03 23.06 3.56
CA GLU A 76 7.66 24.35 3.35
C GLU A 76 8.38 24.66 4.67
N GLN A 77 9.68 24.41 4.68
CA GLN A 77 10.53 24.60 5.83
C GLN A 77 10.78 26.11 5.86
N ALA A 78 9.88 26.82 6.54
CA ALA A 78 10.03 28.24 6.81
C ALA A 78 11.43 28.49 7.40
N SER A 79 12.24 29.26 6.68
CA SER A 79 13.47 29.89 7.16
C SER A 79 13.28 31.39 7.12
#